data_AF-A0A3D0D3E6-F1
#
_entry.id   AF-A0A3D0D3E6-F1
#
_cell.length_a   1.000
_cell.length_b   1.000
_cell.length_c   1.000
_cell.angle_alpha   90.00
_cell.angle_beta   90.00
_cell.angle_gamma   90.00
#
_symmetry.space_group_name_H-M   'P 1'
#
loop_
_entity.id
_entity.type
_entity.pdbx_description
1 polymer ?
#
loop_
_entity_poly.entity_id
_entity_poly.type
_entity_poly.pdbx_seq_one_letter_code
_entity_poly.pdbx_strand_id
1 'polypeptide(L)'
;MLMRLMTNQEHTGRRLHMAVAKVIEIVANSDKSFDDAVQQGLAEAARSVRGIHGIEITNWTADVQNNQIVRYKVTMDIAFRVEQGTSVG
;
A
#
# COMPACT_ATOMS: atom_id res chain seq x y z
N MET A 1 9.91 13.46 59.88
CA MET A 1 8.91 12.51 59.34
C MET A 1 9.41 12.05 57.99
N LEU A 2 9.71 10.75 57.92
CA LEU A 2 10.26 10.03 56.78
C LEU A 2 9.25 10.00 55.60
N MET A 3 9.76 9.61 54.41
CA MET A 3 9.04 9.13 53.20
C MET A 3 8.56 10.22 52.23
N ARG A 4 8.82 10.17 50.90
CA ARG A 4 9.38 9.13 50.03
C ARG A 4 9.78 9.77 48.70
N LEU A 5 10.96 9.40 48.22
CA LEU A 5 11.47 9.61 46.87
C LEU A 5 10.55 8.98 45.78
N MET A 6 10.71 9.48 44.56
CA MET A 6 10.35 8.86 43.26
C MET A 6 8.95 9.16 42.71
N THR A 7 8.77 10.30 42.05
CA THR A 7 7.94 10.34 40.84
C THR A 7 8.73 9.64 39.73
N ASN A 8 8.52 8.33 39.65
CA ASN A 8 8.96 7.45 38.58
C ASN A 8 8.37 7.99 37.26
N GLN A 9 9.19 8.66 36.46
CA GLN A 9 8.86 8.94 35.07
C GLN A 9 8.93 7.60 34.35
N GLU A 10 7.77 6.97 34.16
CA GLU A 10 7.63 5.85 33.24
C GLU A 10 7.94 6.37 31.83
N HIS A 11 9.20 6.26 31.41
CA HIS A 11 9.53 6.22 30.00
C HIS A 11 8.87 4.95 29.44
N THR A 12 7.58 5.05 29.10
CA THR A 12 6.96 4.10 28.17
C THR A 12 7.75 4.23 26.88
N GLY A 13 8.74 3.36 26.71
CA GLY A 13 9.40 3.14 25.45
C GLY A 13 8.32 2.78 24.45
N ARG A 14 7.87 3.76 23.67
CA ARG A 14 7.30 3.51 22.35
C ARG A 14 8.36 2.64 21.68
N ARG A 15 8.14 1.33 21.65
CA ARG A 15 8.71 0.51 20.59
C ARG A 15 8.25 1.22 19.34
N LEU A 16 9.17 1.92 18.68
CA LEU A 16 8.96 2.37 17.32
C LEU A 16 8.76 1.09 16.54
N HIS A 17 7.51 0.67 16.43
CA HIS A 17 7.14 -0.41 15.57
C HIS A 17 7.36 0.15 14.18
N MET A 18 8.54 -0.10 13.61
CA MET A 18 8.86 0.30 12.25
C MET A 18 7.75 -0.26 11.38
N ALA A 19 6.90 0.61 10.84
CA ALA A 19 5.81 0.22 9.97
C ALA A 19 6.43 -0.23 8.64
N VAL A 20 6.68 -1.53 8.51
CA VAL A 20 7.16 -2.12 7.25
C VAL A 20 5.96 -2.34 6.34
N ALA A 21 6.04 -1.82 5.12
CA ALA A 21 5.13 -2.13 4.04
C ALA A 21 5.79 -3.12 3.07
N LYS A 22 4.99 -4.04 2.55
CA LYS A 22 5.30 -4.73 1.30
C LYS A 22 4.76 -3.89 0.17
N VAL A 23 5.51 -3.86 -0.93
CA VAL A 23 5.10 -3.20 -2.18
C VAL A 23 5.10 -4.25 -3.28
N ILE A 24 4.05 -4.24 -4.11
CA ILE A 24 4.00 -5.00 -5.36
C ILE A 24 3.73 -4.05 -6.52
N GLU A 25 4.39 -4.28 -7.65
CA GLU A 25 4.11 -3.59 -8.90
C GLU A 25 3.03 -4.36 -9.67
N ILE A 26 2.02 -3.66 -10.17
CA ILE A 26 1.00 -4.22 -11.06
C ILE A 26 0.78 -3.32 -12.28
N VAL A 27 0.27 -3.91 -13.36
CA VAL A 27 -0.21 -3.18 -14.54
C VAL A 27 -1.70 -3.41 -14.70
N ALA A 28 -2.49 -2.35 -14.55
CA ALA A 28 -3.93 -2.37 -14.77
C ALA A 28 -4.28 -1.71 -16.10
N ASN A 29 -5.44 -2.04 -16.67
CA ASN A 29 -5.89 -1.44 -17.92
C ASN A 29 -7.40 -1.23 -17.96
N SER A 30 -7.83 -0.29 -18.79
CA SER A 30 -9.23 0.01 -19.05
C SER A 30 -9.40 0.54 -20.47
N ASP A 31 -10.52 0.23 -21.10
CA ASP A 31 -10.90 0.82 -22.39
C ASP A 31 -11.61 2.18 -22.22
N LYS A 32 -11.80 2.67 -20.98
CA LYS A 32 -12.52 3.92 -20.68
C LYS A 32 -11.62 5.10 -20.37
N SER A 33 -10.76 4.97 -19.37
CA SER A 33 -9.87 6.04 -18.92
C SER A 33 -8.75 5.51 -18.02
N PHE A 34 -7.77 6.37 -17.78
CA PHE A 34 -6.70 6.14 -16.81
C PHE A 34 -7.22 6.00 -15.37
N ASP A 35 -8.17 6.84 -14.93
CA ASP A 35 -8.79 6.73 -13.60
C ASP A 35 -9.52 5.39 -13.40
N ASP A 36 -10.25 4.94 -14.43
CA ASP A 36 -10.94 3.65 -14.38
C ASP A 36 -9.94 2.49 -14.28
N ALA A 37 -8.80 2.57 -14.99
CA ALA A 37 -7.72 1.59 -14.87
C ALA A 37 -7.10 1.56 -13.45
N VAL A 38 -6.91 2.71 -12.80
CA VAL A 38 -6.43 2.77 -11.40
C VAL A 38 -7.41 2.10 -10.46
N GLN A 39 -8.71 2.42 -10.57
CA GLN A 39 -9.74 1.84 -9.70
C GLN A 39 -9.86 0.32 -9.90
N GLN A 40 -9.79 -0.15 -11.15
CA GLN A 40 -9.80 -1.59 -11.44
C GLN A 40 -8.54 -2.29 -10.88
N GLY A 41 -7.36 -1.69 -11.02
CA GLY A 41 -6.11 -2.21 -10.47
C GLY A 41 -6.17 -2.40 -8.95
N LEU A 42 -6.65 -1.38 -8.22
CA LEU A 42 -6.88 -1.47 -6.79
C LEU A 42 -7.90 -2.56 -6.43
N ALA A 43 -9.03 -2.60 -7.14
CA ALA A 43 -10.09 -3.58 -6.88
C ALA A 43 -9.61 -5.02 -7.06
N GLU A 44 -8.81 -5.29 -8.09
CA GLU A 44 -8.24 -6.62 -8.34
C GLU A 44 -7.19 -6.98 -7.27
N ALA A 45 -6.27 -6.06 -6.95
CA ALA A 45 -5.27 -6.29 -5.91
C ALA A 45 -5.90 -6.56 -4.53
N ALA A 46 -6.99 -5.86 -4.21
CA ALA A 46 -7.70 -6.03 -2.95
C ALA A 46 -8.34 -7.44 -2.78
N ARG A 47 -8.48 -8.22 -3.86
CA ARG A 47 -8.98 -9.60 -3.77
C ARG A 47 -7.98 -10.53 -3.09
N SER A 48 -6.69 -10.39 -3.37
CA SER A 48 -5.63 -11.27 -2.86
C SER A 48 -4.82 -10.66 -1.72
N VAL A 49 -4.76 -9.33 -1.62
CA VAL A 49 -3.95 -8.61 -0.64
C VAL A 49 -4.85 -7.82 0.33
N ARG A 50 -4.47 -7.79 1.61
CA ARG A 50 -5.18 -7.06 2.68
C ARG A 50 -4.34 -5.91 3.22
N GLY A 51 -4.99 -4.90 3.79
CA GLY A 51 -4.30 -3.77 4.43
C GLY A 51 -3.56 -2.86 3.44
N ILE A 52 -4.07 -2.74 2.21
CA ILE A 52 -3.63 -1.72 1.24
C ILE A 52 -3.89 -0.34 1.83
N HIS A 53 -2.88 0.53 1.78
CA HIS A 53 -2.96 1.87 2.35
C HIS A 53 -2.30 2.95 1.47
N GLY A 54 -1.66 2.55 0.37
CA GLY A 54 -1.05 3.48 -0.57
C GLY A 54 -0.96 2.88 -1.96
N ILE A 55 -1.08 3.75 -2.96
CA ILE A 55 -0.79 3.46 -4.36
C ILE A 55 0.11 4.58 -4.87
N GLU A 56 1.20 4.22 -5.54
CA GLU A 56 2.04 5.14 -6.31
C GLU A 56 1.93 4.79 -7.78
N ILE A 57 1.64 5.78 -8.63
CA ILE A 57 1.58 5.55 -10.07
C ILE A 57 2.96 5.80 -10.67
N THR A 58 3.55 4.77 -11.28
CA THR A 58 4.91 4.83 -11.81
C THR A 58 4.93 5.08 -13.31
N ASN A 59 3.90 4.67 -14.05
CA ASN A 59 3.82 4.91 -15.49
C ASN A 59 2.39 4.96 -16.03
N TRP A 60 2.18 5.78 -17.06
CA TRP A 60 0.94 5.91 -17.82
C TRP A 60 1.23 5.57 -19.28
N THR A 61 0.60 4.53 -19.82
CA THR A 61 0.77 4.11 -21.22
C THR A 61 -0.58 3.83 -21.87
N ALA A 62 -0.62 3.74 -23.20
CA ALA A 62 -1.85 3.44 -23.91
C ALA A 62 -1.57 2.64 -25.19
N ASP A 63 -2.50 1.75 -25.55
CA ASP A 63 -2.50 1.14 -26.87
C ASP A 63 -3.20 2.06 -27.86
N VAL A 64 -2.58 2.28 -29.02
CA VAL A 64 -3.11 3.12 -30.10
C VAL A 64 -3.37 2.25 -31.32
N GLN A 65 -4.58 2.36 -31.88
CA GLN A 65 -4.96 1.75 -33.15
C GLN A 65 -5.66 2.77 -34.01
N ASN A 66 -5.35 2.83 -35.31
CA ASN A 66 -5.95 3.78 -36.26
C ASN A 66 -5.93 5.24 -35.75
N ASN A 67 -4.81 5.65 -35.15
CA ASN A 67 -4.62 6.98 -34.55
C ASN A 67 -5.64 7.32 -33.43
N GLN A 68 -6.19 6.31 -32.77
CA GLN A 68 -7.08 6.44 -31.61
C GLN A 68 -6.56 5.59 -30.45
N ILE A 69 -6.68 6.10 -29.23
CA ILE A 69 -6.40 5.32 -28.03
C ILE A 69 -7.52 4.29 -27.86
N VAL A 70 -7.16 3.01 -27.79
CA VAL A 70 -8.12 1.91 -27.59
C VAL A 70 -8.05 1.31 -26.19
N ARG A 71 -6.95 1.53 -25.47
CA ARG A 71 -6.76 1.02 -24.11
C ARG A 71 -5.82 1.90 -23.32
N TYR A 72 -6.22 2.25 -22.11
CA TYR A 72 -5.44 2.95 -21.11
C TYR A 72 -4.78 1.93 -20.19
N LYS A 73 -3.49 2.09 -19.89
CA LYS A 73 -2.69 1.21 -19.03
C LYS A 73 -1.98 2.02 -17.97
N VAL A 74 -1.98 1.50 -16.76
CA VAL A 74 -1.37 2.14 -15.60
C VAL A 74 -0.49 1.13 -14.88
N THR A 75 0.80 1.45 -14.77
CA THR A 75 1.72 0.74 -13.89
C THR A 75 1.68 1.42 -12.53
N MET A 76 1.44 0.66 -11.47
CA MET A 76 1.33 1.19 -10.12
C MET A 76 1.94 0.26 -9.09
N ASP A 77 2.56 0.87 -8.07
CA ASP A 77 3.07 0.22 -6.88
C ASP A 77 2.01 0.28 -5.79
N ILE A 78 1.64 -0.89 -5.25
CA ILE A 78 0.64 -1.03 -4.19
C ILE A 78 1.33 -1.35 -2.87
N ALA A 79 1.23 -0.43 -1.92
CA ALA A 79 1.76 -0.59 -0.57
C ALA A 79 0.71 -1.19 0.37
N PHE A 80 1.08 -2.27 1.06
CA PHE A 80 0.23 -2.97 2.00
C PHE A 80 1.00 -3.48 3.23
N ARG A 81 0.29 -3.69 4.33
CA ARG A 81 0.90 -4.10 5.60
C ARG A 81 1.55 -5.48 5.48
N VAL A 82 2.71 -5.66 6.10
CA VAL A 82 3.27 -6.99 6.33
C VAL A 82 2.48 -7.71 7.42
N GLU A 83 1.85 -8.83 7.08
CA GLU A 83 1.33 -9.75 8.08
C GLU A 83 2.52 -10.39 8.83
N GLN A 84 2.54 -10.22 10.15
CA GLN A 84 3.47 -10.96 11.00
C GLN A 84 2.91 -12.38 11.15
N GLY A 85 3.52 -13.33 10.46
CA GLY A 85 3.32 -14.73 10.80
C GLY A 85 3.81 -14.91 12.22
N THR A 86 2.91 -15.11 13.18
CA THR A 86 3.29 -15.45 14.54
C THR A 86 4.15 -16.69 14.48
N SER A 87 5.45 -16.56 14.76
CA SER A 87 6.33 -17.69 14.97
C SER A 87 5.78 -18.45 16.17
N VAL A 88 5.09 -19.56 15.90
CA VAL A 88 4.72 -20.50 16.95
C VAL A 88 6.04 -21.11 17.42
N GLY A 89 6.39 -20.80 18.67
CA GLY A 89 7.59 -21.33 19.34
C GLY A 89 7.48 -22.81 19.65
#